data_AF-A0ABD0N6L1-F1
#
_entry.id   AF-A0ABD0N6L1-F1
#
_cell.length_a   1.000
_cell.length_b   1.000
_cell.length_c   1.000
_cell.angle_alpha   90.00
_cell.angle_beta   90.00
_cell.angle_gamma   90.00
#
_symmetry.space_group_name_H-M   'P 1'
#
loop_
_entity.id
_entity.type
_entity.pdbx_description
1 polymer ?
#
loop_
_entity_poly.entity_id
_entity_poly.type
_entity_poly.pdbx_seq_one_letter_code
_entity_poly.pdbx_strand_id
1 'polypeptide(L)'
;MPFAKRIVEPQWLCRRADADEEGLLLQDLCAFSNVALSRTLRQLSDLAKHACSLFQELEHELVATNRRVCALREKMSRIQETTGALDPKQEAV
;
A
#
# COMPACT_ATOMS: atom_id res chain seq x y z
N MET A 1 41.14 -15.01 -2.25
CA MET A 1 39.70 -14.69 -2.20
C MET A 1 39.25 -14.66 -0.74
N PRO A 2 38.67 -13.56 -0.21
CA PRO A 2 38.58 -13.29 1.22
C PRO A 2 37.23 -13.70 1.84
N PHE A 3 36.80 -14.95 1.64
CA PHE A 3 35.56 -15.46 2.27
C PHE A 3 35.81 -16.31 3.53
N ALA A 4 37.05 -16.49 3.97
CA ALA A 4 37.41 -17.38 5.08
C ALA A 4 37.58 -16.70 6.46
N LYS A 5 36.96 -15.54 6.73
CA LYS A 5 37.12 -14.83 8.02
C LYS A 5 35.83 -14.35 8.70
N ARG A 6 34.66 -14.83 8.27
CA ARG A 6 33.42 -14.60 9.02
C ARG A 6 32.67 -15.91 9.13
N ILE A 7 32.74 -16.49 10.32
CA ILE A 7 31.79 -17.50 10.75
C ILE A 7 30.41 -16.84 10.70
N VAL A 8 29.48 -17.40 9.93
CA VAL A 8 28.07 -17.01 9.96
C VAL A 8 27.36 -18.08 10.78
N GLU A 9 26.78 -17.63 11.89
CA GLU A 9 25.95 -18.45 12.77
C GLU A 9 24.66 -18.92 12.06
N PRO A 10 24.11 -20.08 12.46
CA PRO A 10 24.53 -20.86 13.65
C PRO A 10 25.47 -21.99 13.26
N GLN A 11 26.61 -22.09 13.97
CA GLN A 11 27.52 -23.25 13.87
C GLN A 11 27.01 -24.49 14.62
N TRP A 12 25.82 -24.41 15.23
CA TRP A 12 25.20 -25.48 16.03
C TRP A 12 23.67 -25.53 15.87
N LEU A 13 23.17 -25.58 14.63
CA LEU A 13 21.79 -26.03 14.41
C LEU A 13 21.74 -27.55 14.53
N CYS A 14 21.04 -28.01 15.56
CA CYS A 14 20.72 -29.42 15.83
C CYS A 14 21.90 -30.27 16.35
N ARG A 15 22.22 -30.11 17.65
CA ARG A 15 22.79 -31.25 18.40
C ARG A 15 21.70 -32.30 18.50
N ARG A 16 21.96 -33.44 17.86
CA ARG A 16 21.20 -34.69 17.95
C ARG A 16 20.75 -34.94 19.40
N ALA A 17 19.44 -34.90 19.62
CA ALA A 17 18.82 -35.48 20.81
C ALA A 17 18.39 -36.91 20.47
N ASP A 18 18.33 -37.79 21.46
CA ASP A 18 17.93 -39.19 21.29
C ASP A 18 16.56 -39.29 20.59
N ALA A 19 16.33 -40.39 19.85
CA ALA A 19 15.22 -40.52 18.89
C ALA A 19 13.79 -40.26 19.45
N ASP A 20 13.60 -40.29 20.77
CA ASP A 20 12.32 -39.95 21.42
C ASP A 20 12.11 -38.43 21.63
N GLU A 21 13.18 -37.63 21.72
CA GLU A 21 13.13 -36.17 21.89
C GLU A 21 13.02 -35.44 20.53
N GLU A 22 13.43 -36.09 19.44
CA GLU A 22 13.44 -35.53 18.08
C GLU A 22 12.01 -35.23 17.56
N GLY A 23 11.05 -36.09 17.92
CA GLY A 23 9.64 -35.91 17.57
C GLY A 23 8.99 -34.72 18.30
N LEU A 24 9.34 -34.51 19.57
CA LEU A 24 8.83 -33.39 20.38
C LEU A 24 9.42 -32.05 19.90
N LEU A 25 10.72 -31.99 19.64
CA LEU A 25 11.37 -30.78 19.11
C LEU A 25 10.87 -30.40 17.71
N LEU A 26 10.63 -31.38 16.83
CA LEU A 26 10.06 -31.13 15.50
C LEU A 26 8.60 -30.66 15.58
N GLN A 27 7.83 -31.20 16.53
CA GLN A 27 6.46 -30.76 16.78
C GLN A 27 6.41 -29.31 17.29
N ASP A 28 7.35 -28.93 18.16
CA ASP A 28 7.51 -27.55 18.64
C ASP A 28 7.92 -26.59 17.51
N LEU A 29 8.83 -27.01 16.61
CA LEU A 29 9.20 -26.22 15.44
C LEU A 29 8.03 -26.05 14.46
N CYS A 30 7.26 -27.11 14.22
CA CYS A 30 6.05 -27.05 13.40
C CYS A 30 5.00 -26.13 14.02
N ALA A 31 4.79 -26.21 15.34
CA ALA A 31 3.88 -25.32 16.06
C ALA A 31 4.33 -23.85 15.97
N PHE A 32 5.63 -23.58 16.18
CA PHE A 32 6.21 -22.25 16.06
C PHE A 32 6.08 -21.70 14.63
N SER A 33 6.40 -22.51 13.62
CA SER A 33 6.29 -22.15 12.21
C SER A 33 4.84 -21.81 11.83
N ASN A 34 3.88 -22.63 12.27
CA ASN A 34 2.45 -22.39 12.02
C ASN A 34 1.94 -21.12 12.71
N VAL A 35 2.40 -20.82 13.94
CA VAL A 35 2.07 -19.58 14.63
C VAL A 35 2.69 -18.38 13.91
N ALA A 36 3.95 -18.46 13.51
CA ALA A 36 4.63 -17.41 12.76
C ALA A 36 3.93 -17.15 11.41
N LEU A 37 3.61 -18.20 10.66
CA LEU A 37 2.89 -18.10 9.39
C LEU A 37 1.49 -17.53 9.56
N SER A 38 0.75 -17.96 10.59
CA SER A 38 -0.59 -17.42 10.90
C SER A 38 -0.53 -15.93 11.24
N ARG A 39 0.48 -15.50 12.00
CA ARG A 39 0.70 -14.07 12.31
C ARG A 39 1.05 -13.28 11.06
N THR A 40 1.94 -13.78 10.21
CA THR A 40 2.28 -13.15 8.94
C THR A 40 1.07 -13.00 8.03
N LEU A 41 0.24 -14.04 7.90
CA LEU A 41 -1.01 -13.96 7.12
C LEU A 41 -1.98 -12.92 7.68
N ARG A 42 -2.11 -12.84 9.01
CA ARG A 42 -2.94 -11.80 9.65
C ARG A 42 -2.39 -10.41 9.37
N GLN A 43 -1.07 -10.20 9.52
CA GLN A 43 -0.42 -8.92 9.21
C GLN A 43 -0.61 -8.51 7.74
N LEU A 44 -0.48 -9.45 6.80
CA LEU A 44 -0.72 -9.20 5.38
C LEU A 44 -2.19 -8.88 5.09
N SER A 45 -3.13 -9.56 5.76
CA SER A 45 -4.56 -9.27 5.64
C SER A 45 -4.87 -7.86 6.16
N ASP A 46 -4.31 -7.47 7.29
CA ASP A 46 -4.51 -6.15 7.85
C ASP A 46 -3.87 -5.09 6.96
N LEU A 47 -2.65 -5.30 6.46
CA LEU A 47 -2.02 -4.40 5.49
C LEU A 47 -2.87 -4.22 4.23
N ALA A 48 -3.43 -5.30 3.68
CA ALA A 48 -4.31 -5.23 2.52
C ALA A 48 -5.57 -4.37 2.80
N LYS A 49 -6.19 -4.52 3.98
CA LYS A 49 -7.33 -3.68 4.38
C LYS A 49 -6.95 -2.20 4.48
N HIS A 50 -5.79 -1.90 5.07
CA HIS A 50 -5.31 -0.52 5.17
C HIS A 50 -5.05 0.08 3.78
N ALA A 51 -4.42 -0.69 2.87
CA ALA A 51 -4.23 -0.27 1.49
C ALA A 51 -5.57 0.00 0.78
N CYS A 52 -6.58 -0.85 0.97
CA CYS A 52 -7.91 -0.61 0.42
C CYS A 52 -8.55 0.68 0.96
N SER A 53 -8.46 0.95 2.26
CA SER A 53 -8.96 2.22 2.85
C SER A 53 -8.31 3.44 2.20
N LEU A 54 -6.98 3.42 2.08
CA LEU A 54 -6.22 4.49 1.45
C LEU A 54 -6.63 4.72 0.00
N PHE A 55 -6.81 3.66 -0.78
CA PHE A 55 -7.25 3.80 -2.17
C PHE A 55 -8.67 4.35 -2.29
N GLN A 56 -9.58 3.99 -1.38
CA GLN A 56 -10.93 4.53 -1.35
C GLN A 56 -10.95 6.02 -1.01
N GLU A 57 -10.13 6.45 -0.05
CA GLU A 57 -9.96 7.87 0.30
C GLU A 57 -9.42 8.67 -0.89
N LEU A 58 -8.37 8.16 -1.54
CA LEU A 58 -7.79 8.78 -2.74
C LEU A 58 -8.80 8.85 -3.90
N GLU A 59 -9.56 7.78 -4.14
CA GLU A 59 -10.60 7.76 -5.16
C GLU A 59 -11.65 8.85 -4.89
N HIS A 60 -12.11 8.96 -3.65
CA HIS A 60 -13.08 9.97 -3.25
C HIS A 60 -12.55 11.39 -3.49
N GLU A 61 -11.31 11.69 -3.08
CA GLU A 61 -10.69 13.00 -3.33
C GLU A 61 -10.49 13.29 -4.82
N LEU A 62 -10.10 12.28 -5.60
CA LEU A 62 -9.92 12.42 -7.04
C LEU A 62 -11.24 12.72 -7.74
N VAL A 63 -12.32 12.02 -7.38
CA VAL A 63 -13.67 12.27 -7.92
C VAL A 63 -14.16 13.67 -7.55
N ALA A 64 -13.97 14.09 -6.29
CA ALA A 64 -14.34 15.43 -5.84
C ALA A 64 -13.58 16.52 -6.61
N THR A 65 -12.27 16.31 -6.80
CA THR A 65 -11.41 17.22 -7.56
C THR A 65 -11.83 17.28 -9.04
N ASN A 66 -12.09 16.13 -9.66
CA ASN A 66 -12.54 16.06 -11.04
C ASN A 66 -13.86 16.81 -11.25
N ARG A 67 -14.84 16.65 -10.35
CA ARG A 67 -16.11 17.41 -10.40
C ARG A 67 -15.87 18.92 -10.35
N ARG A 68 -14.97 19.38 -9.48
CA ARG A 68 -14.61 20.80 -9.38
C ARG A 68 -13.95 21.32 -10.65
N VAL A 69 -13.05 20.53 -11.25
CA VAL A 69 -12.37 20.87 -12.51
C VAL A 69 -13.37 20.95 -13.66
N CYS A 70 -14.31 20.01 -13.78
CA CYS A 70 -15.37 20.07 -14.78
C CYS A 70 -16.23 21.33 -14.63
N ALA A 71 -16.71 21.62 -13.41
CA ALA A 71 -17.50 22.80 -13.14
C ALA A 71 -16.74 24.11 -13.44
N LEU A 72 -15.44 24.15 -13.13
CA LEU A 72 -14.58 25.28 -13.47
C LEU A 72 -14.43 25.44 -14.98
N ARG A 73 -14.22 24.34 -15.71
CA ARG A 73 -14.11 24.34 -17.17
C ARG A 73 -15.38 24.89 -17.82
N GLU A 74 -16.56 24.46 -17.38
CA GLU A 74 -17.83 24.99 -17.88
C GLU A 74 -18.00 26.49 -17.61
N LYS A 75 -17.64 26.95 -16.40
CA LYS A 75 -17.65 28.39 -16.09
C LYS A 75 -16.71 29.17 -17.00
N MET A 76 -15.51 28.65 -17.23
CA MET A 76 -14.53 29.29 -18.11
C MET A 76 -15.03 29.37 -19.56
N SER A 77 -15.65 28.30 -20.08
CA SER A 77 -16.27 28.32 -21.42
C SER A 77 -17.35 29.38 -21.52
N ARG A 78 -18.26 29.49 -20.53
CA ARG A 78 -19.29 30.55 -20.51
C ARG A 78 -18.67 31.95 -20.46
N ILE A 79 -17.62 32.15 -19.67
CA ILE A 79 -16.90 33.43 -19.60
C ILE A 79 -16.25 33.76 -20.95
N GLN A 80 -15.64 32.78 -21.61
CA GLN A 80 -15.02 32.95 -22.92
C GLN A 80 -16.05 33.32 -23.99
N GLU A 81 -17.20 32.64 -24.02
CA GLU A 81 -18.31 32.93 -24.93
C GLU A 81 -18.88 34.34 -24.70
N THR A 82 -19.17 34.68 -23.44
CA THR A 82 -19.71 36.01 -23.09
C THR A 82 -18.72 37.13 -23.40
N THR A 83 -17.44 36.96 -23.04
CA THR A 83 -16.39 37.96 -23.34
C THR A 83 -16.18 38.11 -24.84
N GLY A 84 -16.21 37.01 -25.59
CA GLY A 84 -16.11 37.05 -27.06
C GLY A 84 -17.29 37.72 -27.76
N ALA A 85 -18.46 37.77 -27.11
CA ALA A 85 -19.66 38.42 -27.60
C ALA A 85 -19.75 39.92 -27.23
N LEU A 86 -18.84 40.44 -26.39
CA LEU A 86 -18.81 41.86 -26.04
C LEU A 86 -18.36 42.69 -27.24
N ASP A 87 -19.20 43.64 -27.66
CA ASP A 87 -18.84 44.65 -28.66
C ASP A 87 -18.41 45.94 -27.95
N PRO A 88 -17.11 46.29 -27.96
CA PRO A 88 -16.59 47.47 -27.27
C PRO A 88 -17.16 48.80 -27.78
N LYS A 89 -17.86 48.82 -28.92
CA LYS A 89 -18.55 50.01 -29.44
C LYS A 89 -19.93 50.25 -28.84
N GLN A 90 -20.52 49.24 -28.17
CA GLN A 90 -21.85 49.34 -27.54
C GLN A 90 -21.78 49.64 -26.04
N GLU A 91 -20.61 49.45 -25.40
CA GLU A 91 -20.39 49.75 -23.97
C GLU A 91 -20.12 51.23 -23.67
N ALA A 92 -20.07 52.10 -24.68
CA ALA A 92 -19.83 53.54 -24.48
C ALA A 92 -21.12 54.30 -24.15
N VAL A 93 -21.56 54.28 -22.89
CA VAL A 93 -22.34 55.34 -22.20
C VAL A 93 -22.01 55.36 -20.72
#